data_AF-A0A2T0VYH3-F1
#
_entry.id   AF-A0A2T0VYH3-F1
#
_cell.length_a   1.000
_cell.length_b   1.000
_cell.length_c   1.000
_cell.angle_alpha   90.00
_cell.angle_beta   90.00
_cell.angle_gamma   90.00
#
_symmetry.space_group_name_H-M   'P 1'
#
loop_
_entity.id
_entity.type
_entity.pdbx_description
1 polymer ?
#
loop_
_entity_poly.entity_id
_entity_poly.type
_entity_poly.pdbx_seq_one_letter_code
_entity_poly.pdbx_strand_id
1 'polypeptide(L)'
;MIGWQAQVMFGEGEVLAAAKYLVNGDTIYQKFGTEVEYFHIVFERHEIIYAEGIASESFLVSAESVSQQEQHTYDELIALFPELTTSPERFNKSARRTLKSHEASLLSQTKH
;
A
#
# COMPACT_ATOMS: atom_id res chain seq x y z
N MET A 1 5.87 -4.05 7.07
CA MET A 1 7.14 -4.37 7.76
C MET A 1 6.92 -4.18 9.25
N ILE A 2 7.27 -5.19 10.06
CA ILE A 2 6.96 -5.26 11.49
C ILE A 2 8.27 -5.46 12.25
N GLY A 3 8.46 -4.75 13.38
CA GLY A 3 9.54 -5.05 14.31
C GLY A 3 10.38 -3.86 14.75
N TRP A 4 11.49 -4.15 15.46
CA TRP A 4 12.32 -3.14 16.14
C TRP A 4 12.89 -2.07 15.20
N GLN A 5 13.18 -2.44 13.95
CA GLN A 5 13.64 -1.53 12.91
C GLN A 5 12.64 -0.41 12.64
N ALA A 6 11.35 -0.76 12.55
CA ALA A 6 10.30 0.23 12.35
C ALA A 6 10.21 1.19 13.56
N GLN A 7 10.34 0.65 14.77
CA GLN A 7 10.27 1.45 16.00
C GLN A 7 11.45 2.41 16.11
N VAL A 8 12.67 1.94 15.85
CA VAL A 8 13.90 2.74 15.98
C VAL A 8 13.99 3.78 14.87
N MET A 9 13.65 3.44 13.64
CA MET A 9 13.84 4.33 12.49
C MET A 9 12.66 5.28 12.25
N PHE A 10 11.43 4.86 12.60
CA PHE A 10 10.22 5.60 12.25
C PHE A 10 9.30 5.90 13.44
N GLY A 11 9.62 5.39 14.63
CA GLY A 11 8.79 5.56 15.83
C GLY A 11 7.54 4.69 15.86
N GLU A 12 7.37 3.77 14.90
CA GLU A 12 6.16 2.98 14.69
C GLU A 12 6.48 1.49 14.84
N GLY A 13 5.59 0.71 15.47
CA GLY A 13 5.78 -0.75 15.54
C GLY A 13 5.67 -1.45 14.17
N GLU A 14 4.93 -0.83 13.25
CA GLU A 14 4.65 -1.35 11.91
C GLU A 14 4.59 -0.22 10.88
N VAL A 15 5.16 -0.45 9.70
CA VAL A 15 5.16 0.50 8.58
C VAL A 15 4.88 -0.20 7.25
N LEU A 16 4.31 0.53 6.29
CA LEU A 16 4.11 0.08 4.92
C LEU A 16 5.24 0.61 4.04
N ALA A 17 5.80 -0.25 3.20
CA ALA A 17 6.81 0.12 2.21
C ALA A 17 6.48 -0.57 0.90
N ALA A 18 6.42 0.18 -0.21
CA ALA A 18 6.20 -0.41 -1.51
C ALA A 18 7.34 -1.38 -1.83
N ALA A 19 7.02 -2.62 -2.21
CA ALA A 19 8.00 -3.68 -2.43
C ALA A 19 9.10 -3.27 -3.44
N LYS A 20 8.75 -2.48 -4.46
CA LYS A 20 9.70 -1.95 -5.45
C LYS A 20 10.81 -1.09 -4.84
N TYR A 21 10.55 -0.43 -3.70
CA TYR A 21 11.57 0.37 -3.00
C TYR A 21 12.53 -0.49 -2.17
N LEU A 22 12.21 -1.76 -1.96
CA LEU A 22 13.03 -2.70 -1.19
C LEU A 22 13.98 -3.53 -2.06
N VAL A 23 13.84 -3.47 -3.39
CA VAL A 23 14.74 -4.15 -4.33
C VAL A 23 16.18 -3.67 -4.09
N ASN A 24 17.07 -4.60 -3.74
CA ASN A 24 18.44 -4.29 -3.30
C ASN A 24 19.54 -5.05 -4.05
N GLY A 25 19.16 -5.94 -4.98
CA GLY A 25 20.13 -6.70 -5.77
C GLY A 25 20.88 -7.79 -4.98
N ASP A 26 20.43 -8.13 -3.77
CA ASP A 26 21.02 -9.17 -2.92
C ASP A 26 19.97 -10.16 -2.40
N THR A 27 19.00 -9.67 -1.63
CA THR A 27 17.95 -10.51 -1.03
C THR A 27 16.58 -10.29 -1.65
N ILE A 28 16.34 -9.13 -2.28
CA ILE A 28 15.07 -8.76 -2.88
C ILE A 28 15.32 -8.35 -4.34
N TYR A 29 14.70 -9.07 -5.26
CA TYR A 29 14.82 -8.87 -6.70
C TYR A 29 13.45 -8.71 -7.35
N GLN A 30 13.39 -7.89 -8.40
CA GLN A 30 12.23 -7.84 -9.27
C GLN A 30 12.24 -9.06 -10.20
N LYS A 31 11.15 -9.83 -10.18
CA LYS A 31 10.94 -10.93 -11.11
C LYS A 31 10.01 -10.48 -12.22
N PHE A 32 10.46 -10.59 -13.47
CA PHE A 32 9.60 -10.44 -14.65
C PHE A 32 8.90 -11.77 -14.92
N GLY A 33 7.60 -11.73 -15.20
CA GLY A 33 6.75 -12.90 -15.29
C GLY A 33 5.57 -12.71 -16.24
N THR A 34 4.64 -13.65 -16.18
CA THR A 34 3.43 -13.73 -17.02
C THR A 34 2.38 -12.70 -16.60
N GLU A 35 1.19 -12.81 -17.19
CA GLU A 35 0.01 -12.00 -16.88
C GLU A 35 -0.30 -11.96 -15.38
N VAL A 36 -0.68 -10.77 -14.90
CA VAL A 36 -1.10 -10.51 -13.52
C VAL A 36 -2.48 -9.88 -13.59
N GLU A 37 -3.42 -10.45 -12.83
CA GLU A 37 -4.75 -9.88 -12.65
C GLU A 37 -4.78 -9.06 -11.36
N TYR A 38 -5.32 -7.84 -11.43
CA TYR A 38 -5.40 -6.93 -10.30
C TYR A 38 -6.84 -6.80 -9.81
N PHE A 39 -7.04 -7.08 -8.52
CA PHE A 39 -8.31 -6.90 -7.84
C PHE A 39 -8.18 -5.78 -6.82
N HIS A 40 -9.09 -4.80 -6.88
CA HIS A 40 -9.16 -3.72 -5.90
C HIS A 40 -10.17 -4.09 -4.81
N ILE A 41 -9.69 -4.27 -3.58
CA ILE A 41 -10.53 -4.51 -2.40
C ILE A 41 -10.59 -3.20 -1.61
N VAL A 42 -11.80 -2.65 -1.45
CA VAL A 42 -12.02 -1.38 -0.76
C VAL A 42 -12.89 -1.59 0.47
N PHE A 43 -12.51 -0.96 1.58
CA PHE A 43 -13.27 -0.89 2.83
C PHE A 43 -13.52 0.58 3.18
N GLU A 44 -14.40 0.84 4.17
CA GLU A 44 -14.64 2.20 4.67
C GLU A 44 -13.35 2.86 5.21
N ARG A 45 -12.43 2.05 5.73
CA ARG A 45 -11.09 2.46 6.16
C ARG A 45 -10.06 1.58 5.49
N HIS A 46 -8.86 2.11 5.26
CA HIS A 46 -7.76 1.29 4.79
C HIS A 46 -7.39 0.23 5.83
N GLU A 47 -7.25 -1.02 5.39
CA GLU A 47 -6.98 -2.17 6.25
C GLU A 47 -5.78 -2.97 5.75
N ILE A 48 -5.19 -3.76 6.67
CA ILE A 48 -4.25 -4.81 6.32
C ILE A 48 -5.03 -6.12 6.23
N ILE A 49 -4.97 -6.76 5.07
CA ILE A 49 -5.57 -8.05 4.79
C ILE A 49 -4.50 -9.13 4.70
N TYR A 50 -4.90 -10.39 4.85
CA TYR A 50 -4.00 -11.53 4.70
C TYR A 50 -4.50 -12.42 3.57
N ALA A 51 -3.65 -12.62 2.57
CA ALA A 51 -3.88 -13.55 1.46
C ALA A 51 -2.82 -14.65 1.54
N GLU A 52 -3.25 -15.92 1.63
CA GLU A 52 -2.33 -17.07 1.77
C GLU A 52 -1.31 -16.91 2.92
N GLY A 53 -1.73 -16.26 4.01
CA GLY A 53 -0.87 -15.96 5.17
C GLY A 53 0.11 -14.80 4.98
N ILE A 54 0.13 -14.17 3.81
CA ILE A 54 0.96 -13.00 3.51
C ILE A 54 0.14 -11.72 3.73
N ALA A 55 0.68 -10.79 4.50
CA ALA A 55 0.06 -9.49 4.72
C ALA A 55 0.12 -8.63 3.44
N SER A 56 -1.02 -8.05 3.06
CA SER A 56 -1.18 -7.07 1.99
C SER A 56 -2.06 -5.92 2.47
N GLU A 57 -1.94 -4.75 1.85
CA GLU A 57 -2.86 -3.65 2.10
C GLU A 57 -4.13 -3.78 1.22
N SER A 58 -5.26 -3.30 1.73
CA SER A 58 -6.44 -3.01 0.91
C SER A 58 -6.17 -1.78 0.04
N PHE A 59 -6.98 -1.55 -0.98
CA PHE A 59 -6.78 -0.39 -1.85
C PHE A 59 -7.05 0.93 -1.11
N LEU A 60 -6.03 1.80 -1.03
CA LEU A 60 -6.17 3.15 -0.49
C LEU A 60 -6.77 4.08 -1.54
N VAL A 61 -7.99 4.53 -1.31
CA VAL A 61 -8.64 5.48 -2.22
C VAL A 61 -8.14 6.90 -1.90
N SER A 62 -7.41 7.48 -2.85
CA SER A 62 -6.90 8.84 -2.82
C SER A 62 -7.12 9.48 -4.20
N ALA A 63 -7.03 10.81 -4.30
CA ALA A 63 -7.13 11.49 -5.59
C ALA A 63 -6.11 10.96 -6.62
N GLU A 64 -4.90 10.62 -6.15
CA GLU A 64 -3.83 10.07 -6.98
C GLU A 64 -4.13 8.63 -7.42
N SER A 65 -4.64 7.76 -6.53
CA SER A 65 -4.94 6.38 -6.89
C SER A 65 -6.15 6.28 -7.82
N VAL A 66 -7.14 7.13 -7.61
CA VAL A 66 -8.29 7.36 -8.49
C VAL A 66 -7.86 7.78 -9.89
N SER A 67 -6.97 8.78 -10.01
CA SER A 67 -6.52 9.27 -11.32
C SER A 67 -5.77 8.25 -12.17
N GLN A 68 -5.30 7.16 -11.54
CA GLN A 68 -4.63 6.05 -12.20
C GLN A 68 -5.61 4.95 -12.64
N GLN A 69 -6.88 5.03 -12.24
CA GLN A 69 -7.92 4.09 -12.65
C GLN A 69 -8.56 4.50 -13.97
N GLU A 70 -9.13 3.51 -14.66
CA GLU A 70 -10.02 3.76 -15.79
C GLU A 70 -11.31 4.44 -15.32
N GLN A 71 -11.91 5.27 -16.17
CA GLN A 71 -13.12 6.03 -15.82
C GLN A 71 -14.25 5.13 -15.31
N HIS A 72 -14.42 3.95 -15.90
CA HIS A 72 -15.45 2.99 -15.49
C HIS A 72 -15.26 2.50 -14.04
N THR A 73 -14.03 2.16 -13.65
CA THR A 73 -13.69 1.76 -12.28
C THR A 73 -13.93 2.90 -11.30
N TYR A 74 -13.62 4.13 -11.68
CA TYR A 74 -13.91 5.29 -10.86
C TYR A 74 -15.42 5.49 -10.65
N ASP A 75 -16.21 5.39 -11.72
CA ASP A 75 -17.66 5.55 -11.64
C ASP A 75 -18.30 4.45 -10.75
N GLU A 76 -17.80 3.22 -10.83
CA GLU A 76 -18.20 2.12 -9.94
C GLU A 76 -17.84 2.42 -8.47
N LEU A 77 -16.63 2.92 -8.20
CA LEU A 77 -16.22 3.32 -6.86
C LEU A 77 -17.11 4.42 -6.28
N ILE A 78 -17.45 5.45 -7.07
CA ILE A 78 -18.36 6.52 -6.62
C ILE A 78 -19.77 5.99 -6.40
N ALA A 79 -20.25 5.04 -7.21
CA ALA A 79 -21.56 4.43 -7.02
C ALA A 79 -21.63 3.59 -5.73
N LEU A 80 -20.56 2.85 -5.40
CA LEU A 80 -20.46 2.05 -4.17
C LEU A 80 -20.18 2.88 -2.92
N PHE A 81 -19.41 3.96 -3.05
CA PHE A 81 -18.99 4.83 -1.96
C PHE A 81 -19.21 6.32 -2.33
N PRO A 82 -20.47 6.81 -2.33
CA PRO A 82 -20.77 8.20 -2.66
C PRO A 82 -20.02 9.21 -1.78
N GLU A 83 -19.66 8.82 -0.56
CA GLU A 83 -18.90 9.61 0.40
C GLU A 83 -17.50 9.97 -0.10
N LEU A 84 -16.96 9.28 -1.11
CA LEU A 84 -15.71 9.68 -1.76
C LEU A 84 -15.76 11.09 -2.36
N THR A 85 -16.95 11.57 -2.72
CA THR A 85 -17.13 12.93 -3.27
C THR A 85 -17.32 14.00 -2.19
N THR A 86 -17.90 13.64 -1.04
CA THR A 86 -18.32 14.59 0.00
C THR A 86 -17.40 14.60 1.21
N SER A 87 -16.72 13.49 1.50
CA SER A 87 -15.86 13.27 2.66
C SER A 87 -14.70 12.31 2.33
N PRO A 88 -13.85 12.64 1.33
CA PRO A 88 -12.74 11.79 0.89
C PRO A 88 -11.71 11.48 1.99
N GLU A 89 -11.62 12.33 3.02
CA GLU A 89 -10.74 12.14 4.17
C GLU A 89 -11.03 10.87 4.98
N ARG A 90 -12.23 10.29 4.83
CA ARG A 90 -12.58 9.01 5.47
C ARG A 90 -11.80 7.84 4.87
N PHE A 91 -11.49 7.91 3.57
CA PHE A 91 -10.89 6.82 2.81
C PHE A 91 -9.39 6.99 2.59
N ASN A 92 -8.87 8.22 2.70
CA ASN A 92 -7.47 8.51 2.40
C ASN A 92 -6.50 8.27 3.58
N LYS A 93 -7.01 7.80 4.72
CA LYS A 93 -6.17 7.49 5.89
C LYS A 93 -5.67 6.07 5.83
N SER A 94 -4.36 5.90 5.59
CA SER A 94 -3.72 4.59 5.62
C SER A 94 -3.76 3.95 7.02
N ALA A 95 -3.83 2.61 7.04
CA ALA A 95 -3.81 1.77 8.25
C ALA A 95 -2.51 1.92 9.04
N ARG A 96 -1.41 2.23 8.35
CA ARG A 96 -0.06 2.38 8.91
C ARG A 96 0.65 3.53 8.21
N ARG A 97 1.77 3.99 8.79
CA ARG A 97 2.64 4.93 8.12
C ARG A 97 3.21 4.30 6.85
N THR A 98 2.96 4.93 5.71
CA THR A 98 3.55 4.55 4.42
C THR A 98 4.87 5.29 4.21
N LEU A 99 5.94 4.55 3.99
CA LEU A 99 7.29 5.06 3.77
C LEU A 99 7.46 5.58 2.34
N LYS A 100 8.14 6.70 2.20
CA LYS A 100 8.65 7.18 0.90
C LYS A 100 9.83 6.32 0.46
N SER A 101 10.17 6.40 -0.84
CA SER A 101 11.28 5.62 -1.43
C SER A 101 12.60 5.73 -0.63
N HIS A 102 13.00 6.95 -0.24
CA HIS A 102 14.23 7.18 0.52
C HIS A 102 14.17 6.70 1.98
N GLU A 103 12.98 6.58 2.57
CA GLU A 103 12.81 6.02 3.92
C GLU A 103 12.84 4.49 3.84
N ALA A 104 12.17 3.92 2.84
CA ALA A 104 12.14 2.48 2.60
C ALA A 104 13.53 1.91 2.25
N SER A 105 14.40 2.68 1.60
CA SER A 105 15.76 2.24 1.28
C SER A 105 16.64 2.04 2.52
N LEU A 106 16.29 2.61 3.68
CA LEU A 106 16.97 2.32 4.95
C LEU A 106 16.70 0.88 5.41
N LEU A 107 15.51 0.37 5.11
CA LEU A 107 15.15 -1.02 5.41
C LEU A 107 15.91 -1.99 4.52
N SER A 108 16.09 -1.66 3.23
CA SER A 108 16.74 -2.55 2.27
C SER A 108 18.26 -2.68 2.45
N GLN A 109 18.88 -1.74 3.18
CA GLN A 109 20.29 -1.76 3.55
C GLN A 109 20.58 -2.56 4.82
N THR A 110 19.56 -2.90 5.60
CA THR A 110 19.72 -3.67 6.83
C THR A 110 19.70 -5.15 6.48
N LYS A 111 20.86 -5.83 6.55
CA LYS A 111 20.95 -7.28 6.28
C LYS A 111 20.01 -8.05 7.22
N HIS A 112 19.17 -8.89 6.62
CA HIS A 112 18.30 -9.85 7.33
C HIS A 112 19.10 -11.04 7.86
#